data_AF-A0AA40S6K2-F1
#
_entry.id   AF-A0AA40S6K2-F1
#
_cell.length_a   1.000
_cell.length_b   1.000
_cell.length_c   1.000
_cell.angle_alpha   90.00
_cell.angle_beta   90.00
_cell.angle_gamma   90.00
#
_symmetry.space_group_name_H-M   'P 1'
#
loop_
_entity.id
_entity.type
_entity.pdbx_description
1 polymer ?
#
loop_
_entity_poly.entity_id
_entity_poly.type
_entity_poly.pdbx_seq_one_letter_code
_entity_poly.pdbx_strand_id
1 'polypeptide(L)'
;MSFSPDSSLVRDVVASPNRGARVGDSLDMLILHYTGMPTAQGALERLCDPSAEVSAHYFVFEDGRVVQMVPEADRAWHAGAAAWAGTRDINSRSIGIEIAHPGHAGGLPPYPEVQIAAVTRLARDIVVRRAIPAPRVLAHSDVAPARKEDPGENFPWERLAQEGVGHWVPPAPVRDGRFLAMGETGQPVEALQAMLALYGYAQPVTGQFDAATGAVVTAFQRHFRPARIDGVADSSTITTLRDLIAAQPV
;
A
#
# COMPACT_ATOMS: atom_id res chain seq x y z
N MET A 1 -10.47 -7.63 25.16
CA MET A 1 -9.50 -8.73 25.41
C MET A 1 -8.12 -8.13 25.31
N SER A 2 -7.24 -8.32 26.29
CA SER A 2 -5.84 -7.90 26.18
C SER A 2 -5.01 -9.06 25.61
N PHE A 3 -4.11 -8.80 24.68
CA PHE A 3 -3.16 -9.77 24.13
C PHE A 3 -1.74 -9.20 24.26
N SER A 4 -0.72 -10.08 24.21
CA SER A 4 0.67 -9.63 24.23
C SER A 4 1.05 -9.11 22.85
N PRO A 5 1.71 -7.94 22.74
CA PRO A 5 2.07 -7.37 21.45
C PRO A 5 3.07 -8.25 20.70
N ASP A 6 2.91 -8.36 19.38
CA ASP A 6 3.79 -9.14 18.50
C ASP A 6 5.14 -8.44 18.24
N SER A 7 5.19 -7.10 18.41
CA SER A 7 6.39 -6.29 18.23
C SER A 7 6.76 -5.56 19.52
N SER A 8 8.05 -5.53 19.83
CA SER A 8 8.59 -4.75 20.96
C SER A 8 8.46 -3.23 20.79
N LEU A 9 8.09 -2.76 19.60
CA LEU A 9 7.86 -1.35 19.28
C LEU A 9 6.47 -0.88 19.71
N VAL A 10 5.55 -1.79 20.03
CA VAL A 10 4.19 -1.47 20.46
C VAL A 10 4.24 -0.86 21.85
N ARG A 11 3.67 0.34 21.98
CA ARG A 11 3.54 1.03 23.26
C ARG A 11 2.32 0.53 24.04
N ASP A 12 1.20 0.42 23.35
CA ASP A 12 -0.09 0.06 23.95
C ASP A 12 -0.86 -0.91 23.05
N VAL A 13 -1.71 -1.74 23.66
CA VAL A 13 -2.64 -2.62 22.94
C VAL A 13 -4.06 -2.07 23.08
N VAL A 14 -4.72 -1.83 21.94
CA VAL A 14 -6.11 -1.36 21.86
C VAL A 14 -6.89 -2.32 20.98
N ALA A 15 -7.37 -3.40 21.58
CA ALA A 15 -7.92 -4.53 20.83
C ALA A 15 -9.19 -4.14 20.04
N SER A 16 -9.14 -4.30 18.72
CA SER A 16 -10.30 -4.17 17.85
C SER A 16 -11.13 -5.48 17.86
N PRO A 17 -12.46 -5.41 17.91
CA PRO A 17 -13.32 -6.57 17.75
C PRO A 17 -13.41 -7.04 16.29
N ASN A 18 -13.04 -6.19 15.32
CA ASN A 18 -13.19 -6.41 13.89
C ASN A 18 -12.05 -7.30 13.36
N ARG A 19 -12.05 -8.59 13.73
CA ARG A 19 -11.05 -9.57 13.28
C ARG A 19 -11.68 -10.93 13.08
N GLY A 20 -10.98 -11.80 12.35
CA GLY A 20 -11.38 -13.20 12.17
C GLY A 20 -10.19 -14.13 12.04
N ALA A 21 -10.47 -15.40 11.75
CA ALA A 21 -9.42 -16.34 11.38
C ALA A 21 -8.82 -15.97 10.01
N ARG A 22 -7.51 -16.17 9.84
CA ARG A 22 -6.87 -16.11 8.52
C ARG A 22 -7.33 -17.30 7.68
N VAL A 23 -7.43 -17.07 6.38
CA VAL A 23 -7.69 -18.12 5.39
C VAL A 23 -6.36 -18.46 4.70
N GLY A 24 -5.93 -19.72 4.83
CA GLY A 24 -4.65 -20.21 4.30
C GLY A 24 -3.46 -19.91 5.23
N ASP A 25 -2.28 -20.40 4.83
CA ASP A 25 -1.12 -20.49 5.72
C ASP A 25 -0.04 -19.41 5.45
N SER A 26 -0.25 -18.55 4.45
CA SER A 26 0.77 -17.58 4.02
C SER A 26 0.45 -16.17 4.51
N LEU A 27 1.29 -15.63 5.39
CA LEU A 27 1.33 -14.22 5.79
C LEU A 27 2.60 -13.58 5.21
N ASP A 28 2.48 -12.98 4.03
CA ASP A 28 3.64 -12.58 3.21
C ASP A 28 3.50 -11.21 2.56
N MET A 29 2.58 -10.38 3.06
CA MET A 29 2.36 -9.02 2.58
C MET A 29 2.30 -8.02 3.74
N LEU A 30 2.73 -6.79 3.48
CA LEU A 30 2.56 -5.64 4.36
C LEU A 30 1.84 -4.53 3.58
N ILE A 31 0.69 -4.10 4.06
CA ILE A 31 -0.09 -3.04 3.41
C ILE A 31 -0.09 -1.79 4.28
N LEU A 32 0.30 -0.66 3.70
CA LEU A 32 0.31 0.65 4.35
C LEU A 32 -0.93 1.46 3.94
N HIS A 33 -1.53 2.09 4.94
CA HIS A 33 -2.75 2.89 4.82
C HIS A 33 -2.52 4.26 5.46
N TYR A 34 -3.34 5.23 5.09
CA TYR A 34 -3.66 6.35 5.96
C TYR A 34 -5.07 6.19 6.49
N THR A 35 -5.37 6.86 7.60
CA THR A 35 -6.72 6.84 8.16
C THR A 35 -7.71 7.70 7.37
N GLY A 36 -7.27 8.83 6.82
CA GLY A 36 -8.11 9.74 6.03
C GLY A 36 -9.12 10.48 6.90
N MET A 37 -8.84 10.58 8.20
CA MET A 37 -9.72 11.14 9.20
C MET A 37 -9.10 12.37 9.87
N PRO A 38 -9.91 13.34 10.32
CA PRO A 38 -9.38 14.59 10.89
C PRO A 38 -8.59 14.43 12.18
N THR A 39 -8.80 13.34 12.93
CA THR A 39 -8.09 13.08 14.19
C THR A 39 -7.70 11.61 14.31
N ALA A 40 -6.52 11.35 14.87
CA ALA A 40 -6.07 10.00 15.18
C ALA A 40 -7.00 9.26 16.14
N GLN A 41 -7.52 9.96 17.15
CA GLN A 41 -8.42 9.37 18.14
C GLN A 41 -9.72 8.90 17.50
N GLY A 42 -10.34 9.72 16.64
CA GLY A 42 -11.55 9.32 15.91
C GLY A 42 -11.29 8.15 14.96
N ALA A 43 -10.10 8.09 14.35
CA ALA A 43 -9.70 6.94 13.53
C ALA A 43 -9.54 5.66 14.34
N LEU A 44 -8.88 5.73 15.50
CA LEU A 44 -8.72 4.58 16.40
C LEU A 44 -10.09 4.07 16.88
N GLU A 45 -10.98 4.97 17.28
CA GLU A 45 -12.35 4.64 17.69
C GLU A 45 -13.13 3.95 16.57
N ARG A 46 -13.03 4.48 15.34
CA ARG A 46 -13.66 3.89 14.15
C ARG A 46 -13.15 2.48 13.87
N LEU A 47 -11.86 2.22 14.03
CA LEU A 47 -11.25 0.90 13.86
C LEU A 47 -11.61 -0.08 14.99
N CYS A 48 -12.14 0.41 16.12
CA CYS A 48 -12.63 -0.39 17.24
C CYS A 48 -14.15 -0.56 17.28
N ASP A 49 -14.89 0.20 16.48
CA ASP A 49 -16.35 0.14 16.41
C ASP A 49 -16.80 -1.16 15.68
N PRO A 50 -17.53 -2.07 16.35
CA PRO A 50 -18.02 -3.31 15.73
C PRO A 50 -18.87 -3.08 14.47
N SER A 51 -19.58 -1.95 14.39
CA SER A 51 -20.43 -1.62 13.23
C SER A 51 -19.62 -1.14 12.02
N ALA A 52 -18.33 -0.82 12.24
CA ALA A 52 -17.44 -0.36 11.19
C ALA A 52 -16.97 -1.46 10.26
N GLU A 53 -16.84 -2.67 10.80
CA GLU A 53 -16.29 -3.83 10.11
C GLU A 53 -14.95 -3.54 9.42
N VAL A 54 -14.14 -2.67 10.03
CA VAL A 54 -12.77 -2.35 9.60
C VAL A 54 -11.81 -2.33 10.79
N SER A 55 -10.58 -2.77 10.56
CA SER A 55 -9.49 -2.74 11.53
C SER A 55 -8.15 -2.85 10.83
N ALA A 56 -7.08 -2.52 11.55
CA ALA A 56 -5.71 -2.82 11.15
C ALA A 56 -5.00 -3.61 12.24
N HIS A 57 -3.82 -4.15 11.92
CA HIS A 57 -3.01 -4.81 12.94
C HIS A 57 -2.33 -3.77 13.81
N TYR A 58 -1.81 -2.71 13.18
CA TYR A 58 -1.11 -1.62 13.85
C TYR A 58 -1.71 -0.27 13.48
N PHE A 59 -1.59 0.67 14.40
CA PHE A 59 -1.93 2.07 14.24
C PHE A 59 -0.74 2.94 14.67
N VAL A 60 -0.34 3.90 13.85
CA VAL A 60 0.77 4.83 14.16
C VAL A 60 0.28 6.26 14.22
N PHE A 61 0.37 6.88 15.41
CA PHE A 61 0.01 8.27 15.66
C PHE A 61 1.01 9.25 15.03
N GLU A 62 0.60 10.50 14.88
CA GLU A 62 1.40 11.61 14.36
C GLU A 62 2.67 11.87 15.19
N ASP A 63 2.65 11.51 16.48
CA ASP A 63 3.79 11.61 17.39
C ASP A 63 4.72 10.37 17.38
N GLY A 64 4.43 9.38 16.52
CA GLY A 64 5.21 8.15 16.37
C GLY A 64 4.88 7.05 17.38
N ARG A 65 3.87 7.22 18.26
CA ARG A 65 3.38 6.10 19.09
C ARG A 65 2.77 5.02 18.21
N VAL A 66 3.15 3.76 18.50
CA VAL A 66 2.61 2.56 17.84
C VAL A 66 1.66 1.85 18.79
N VAL A 67 0.45 1.58 18.30
CA VAL A 67 -0.55 0.75 18.97
C VAL A 67 -0.78 -0.51 18.16
N GLN A 68 -0.97 -1.64 18.83
CA GLN A 68 -1.44 -2.86 18.18
C GLN A 68 -2.92 -3.11 18.49
N MET A 69 -3.70 -3.37 17.46
CA MET A 69 -5.15 -3.55 17.56
C MET A 69 -5.61 -4.98 17.29
N VAL A 70 -4.90 -5.71 16.43
CA VAL A 70 -5.19 -7.11 16.10
C VAL A 70 -3.87 -7.89 16.16
N PRO A 71 -3.82 -9.07 16.82
CA PRO A 71 -2.66 -9.95 16.77
C PRO A 71 -2.30 -10.30 15.33
N GLU A 72 -1.02 -10.38 15.00
CA GLU A 72 -0.58 -10.74 13.64
C GLU A 72 -1.02 -12.15 13.24
N ALA A 73 -1.33 -13.04 14.19
CA ALA A 73 -1.90 -14.36 13.90
C ALA A 73 -3.35 -14.31 13.38
N ASP A 74 -4.09 -13.24 13.69
CA ASP A 74 -5.47 -13.06 13.29
C ASP A 74 -5.59 -12.23 12.01
N ARG A 75 -6.73 -12.33 11.34
CA ARG A 75 -7.07 -11.54 10.14
C ARG A 75 -7.72 -10.22 10.56
N ALA A 76 -7.00 -9.10 10.45
CA ALA A 76 -7.60 -7.76 10.48
C ALA A 76 -8.35 -7.45 9.17
N TRP A 77 -9.26 -6.48 9.20
CA TRP A 77 -10.13 -6.13 8.08
C TRP A 77 -9.76 -4.75 7.53
N HIS A 78 -8.64 -4.65 6.80
CA HIS A 78 -8.11 -3.36 6.30
C HIS A 78 -8.16 -3.25 4.77
N ALA A 79 -7.84 -4.31 4.04
CA ALA A 79 -7.69 -4.27 2.59
C ALA A 79 -9.04 -4.21 1.85
N GLY A 80 -10.10 -4.83 2.39
CA GLY A 80 -11.39 -4.95 1.71
C GLY A 80 -11.28 -5.72 0.38
N ALA A 81 -12.08 -5.33 -0.63
CA ALA A 81 -11.94 -5.86 -1.99
C ALA A 81 -10.63 -5.37 -2.62
N ALA A 82 -9.67 -6.27 -2.78
CA ALA A 82 -8.31 -5.98 -3.23
C ALA A 82 -7.70 -7.21 -3.94
N ALA A 83 -6.64 -7.02 -4.71
CA ALA A 83 -5.89 -8.12 -5.31
C ALA A 83 -4.44 -7.73 -5.65
N TRP A 84 -3.53 -8.70 -5.54
CA TRP A 84 -2.11 -8.54 -5.88
C TRP A 84 -1.50 -9.89 -6.24
N ALA A 85 -0.77 -9.95 -7.36
CA ALA A 85 -0.05 -11.15 -7.84
C ALA A 85 -0.89 -12.43 -7.76
N GLY A 86 -2.13 -12.37 -8.28
CA GLY A 86 -3.09 -13.49 -8.27
C GLY A 86 -3.82 -13.75 -6.94
N THR A 87 -3.40 -13.14 -5.83
CA THR A 87 -4.11 -13.22 -4.55
C THR A 87 -5.28 -12.24 -4.53
N ARG A 88 -6.44 -12.68 -4.02
CA ARG A 88 -7.63 -11.82 -3.78
C ARG A 88 -7.97 -11.59 -2.30
N ASP A 89 -7.70 -12.54 -1.40
CA ASP A 89 -7.92 -12.31 0.04
C ASP A 89 -6.67 -11.67 0.68
N ILE A 90 -6.46 -10.39 0.37
CA ILE A 90 -5.30 -9.63 0.88
C ILE A 90 -5.30 -9.58 2.41
N ASN A 91 -6.47 -9.42 3.05
CA ASN A 91 -6.57 -9.40 4.52
C ASN A 91 -5.97 -10.66 5.17
N SER A 92 -6.21 -11.84 4.61
CA SER A 92 -5.66 -13.08 5.17
C SER A 92 -4.15 -13.20 4.97
N ARG A 93 -3.60 -12.61 3.91
CA ARG A 93 -2.17 -12.68 3.57
C ARG A 93 -1.32 -11.52 4.07
N SER A 94 -1.93 -10.51 4.68
CA SER A 94 -1.22 -9.29 5.03
C SER A 94 -1.32 -8.91 6.50
N ILE A 95 -0.31 -8.14 6.90
CA ILE A 95 -0.35 -7.23 8.04
C ILE A 95 -0.69 -5.85 7.49
N GLY A 96 -1.53 -5.11 8.22
CA GLY A 96 -1.99 -3.78 7.86
C GLY A 96 -1.54 -2.76 8.90
N ILE A 97 -0.92 -1.66 8.45
CA ILE A 97 -0.54 -0.52 9.28
C ILE A 97 -1.40 0.68 8.87
N GLU A 98 -2.24 1.16 9.78
CA GLU A 98 -2.96 2.42 9.65
C GLU A 98 -2.12 3.58 10.19
N ILE A 99 -1.93 4.62 9.40
CA ILE A 99 -1.11 5.77 9.75
C ILE A 99 -2.05 6.96 9.95
N ALA A 100 -2.06 7.54 11.15
CA ALA A 100 -2.88 8.69 11.47
C ALA A 100 -2.50 9.87 10.56
N HIS A 101 -3.36 10.15 9.58
CA HIS A 101 -3.10 11.16 8.57
C HIS A 101 -4.42 11.54 7.89
N PRO A 102 -4.71 12.83 7.69
CA PRO A 102 -6.03 13.26 7.22
C PRO A 102 -6.27 12.95 5.74
N GLY A 103 -5.26 12.44 5.03
CA GLY A 103 -5.36 11.95 3.65
C GLY A 103 -5.72 13.04 2.64
N HIS A 104 -6.15 12.64 1.44
CA HIS A 104 -6.52 13.57 0.37
C HIS A 104 -7.67 14.52 0.78
N ALA A 105 -8.65 14.03 1.53
CA ALA A 105 -9.76 14.85 2.01
C ALA A 105 -9.32 15.99 2.96
N GLY A 106 -8.20 15.80 3.68
CA GLY A 106 -7.58 16.83 4.51
C GLY A 106 -6.45 17.59 3.83
N GLY A 107 -6.36 17.55 2.50
CA GLY A 107 -5.35 18.29 1.73
C GLY A 107 -3.97 17.62 1.67
N LEU A 108 -3.86 16.36 2.10
CA LEU A 108 -2.66 15.53 2.04
C LEU A 108 -1.40 16.28 2.54
N PRO A 109 -1.30 16.65 3.83
CA PRO A 109 -0.09 17.28 4.35
C PRO A 109 1.12 16.32 4.27
N PRO A 110 2.35 16.81 4.50
CA PRO A 110 3.49 15.94 4.73
C PRO A 110 3.30 15.14 6.04
N TYR A 111 3.73 13.88 6.04
CA TYR A 111 3.79 13.09 7.27
C TYR A 111 4.87 13.66 8.22
N PRO A 112 4.61 13.77 9.53
CA PRO A 112 5.64 14.10 10.52
C PRO A 112 6.82 13.13 10.47
N GLU A 113 8.05 13.66 10.59
CA GLU A 113 9.27 12.86 10.56
C GLU A 113 9.32 11.76 11.63
N VAL A 114 8.82 12.05 12.84
CA VAL A 114 8.75 11.08 13.94
C VAL A 114 7.78 9.94 13.63
N GLN A 115 6.69 10.23 12.90
CA GLN A 115 5.72 9.23 12.47
C GLN A 115 6.32 8.33 11.40
N ILE A 116 6.98 8.90 10.38
CA ILE A 116 7.66 8.12 9.35
C ILE A 116 8.75 7.23 9.97
N ALA A 117 9.57 7.76 10.87
CA ALA A 117 10.59 6.96 11.56
C ALA A 117 9.97 5.77 12.34
N ALA A 118 8.82 5.97 12.99
CA ALA A 118 8.10 4.90 13.67
C ALA A 118 7.54 3.85 12.69
N VAL A 119 6.89 4.28 11.60
CA VAL A 119 6.38 3.40 10.55
C VAL A 119 7.51 2.59 9.93
N THR A 120 8.64 3.22 9.58
CA THR A 120 9.79 2.54 8.97
C THR A 120 10.38 1.48 9.90
N ARG A 121 10.56 1.80 11.20
CA ARG A 121 11.06 0.83 12.20
C ARG A 121 10.09 -0.34 12.37
N LEU A 122 8.79 -0.07 12.45
CA LEU A 122 7.76 -1.09 12.58
C LEU A 122 7.69 -1.98 11.34
N ALA A 123 7.68 -1.39 10.15
CA ALA A 123 7.66 -2.13 8.90
C ALA A 123 8.93 -3.00 8.74
N ARG A 124 10.10 -2.50 9.15
CA ARG A 124 11.35 -3.26 9.17
C ARG A 124 11.32 -4.43 10.15
N ASP A 125 10.76 -4.24 11.34
CA ASP A 125 10.56 -5.33 12.30
C ASP A 125 9.63 -6.42 11.73
N ILE A 126 8.51 -6.02 11.13
CA ILE A 126 7.54 -6.94 10.52
C ILE A 126 8.16 -7.70 9.33
N VAL A 127 8.79 -6.99 8.38
CA VAL A 127 9.35 -7.61 7.18
C VAL A 127 10.42 -8.65 7.52
N VAL A 128 11.23 -8.40 8.54
CA VAL A 128 12.25 -9.34 9.03
C VAL A 128 11.62 -10.53 9.74
N ARG A 129 10.73 -10.30 10.72
CA ARG A 129 10.11 -11.39 11.51
C ARG A 129 9.25 -12.31 10.66
N ARG A 130 8.60 -11.78 9.63
CA ARG A 130 7.68 -12.51 8.74
C ARG A 130 8.31 -12.91 7.40
N ALA A 131 9.58 -12.54 7.16
CA ALA A 131 10.27 -12.76 5.89
C ALA A 131 9.45 -12.28 4.67
N ILE A 132 8.79 -11.12 4.80
CA ILE A 132 7.95 -10.56 3.73
C ILE A 132 8.86 -10.13 2.57
N PRO A 133 8.63 -10.61 1.34
CA PRO A 133 9.40 -10.18 0.18
C PRO A 133 9.25 -8.68 -0.07
N ALA A 134 10.32 -8.00 -0.51
CA ALA A 134 10.29 -6.56 -0.76
C ALA A 134 9.14 -6.13 -1.72
N PRO A 135 8.86 -6.84 -2.83
CA PRO A 135 7.73 -6.50 -3.72
C PRO A 135 6.32 -6.72 -3.12
N ARG A 136 6.24 -7.19 -1.87
CA ARG A 136 4.98 -7.42 -1.14
C ARG A 136 4.78 -6.44 0.02
N VAL A 137 5.58 -5.38 0.09
CA VAL A 137 5.27 -4.18 0.87
C VAL A 137 4.62 -3.16 -0.06
N LEU A 138 3.34 -2.86 0.16
CA LEU A 138 2.48 -2.20 -0.83
C LEU A 138 1.63 -1.10 -0.20
N ALA A 139 1.22 -0.13 -1.02
CA ALA A 139 0.16 0.80 -0.71
C ALA A 139 -1.21 0.09 -0.73
N HIS A 140 -2.22 0.64 -0.04
CA HIS A 140 -3.60 0.21 -0.27
C HIS A 140 -4.04 0.49 -1.72
N SER A 141 -3.57 1.59 -2.30
CA SER A 141 -3.82 1.92 -3.71
C SER A 141 -3.25 0.89 -4.68
N ASP A 142 -2.19 0.16 -4.33
CA ASP A 142 -1.63 -0.85 -5.24
C ASP A 142 -2.54 -2.06 -5.40
N VAL A 143 -3.13 -2.48 -4.29
CA VAL A 143 -3.98 -3.67 -4.23
C VAL A 143 -5.45 -3.34 -4.53
N ALA A 144 -5.85 -2.07 -4.47
CA ALA A 144 -7.21 -1.60 -4.76
C ALA A 144 -7.24 -0.28 -5.57
N PRO A 145 -6.61 -0.24 -6.76
CA PRO A 145 -6.30 1.01 -7.50
C PRO A 145 -7.52 1.84 -7.88
N ALA A 146 -8.66 1.21 -8.15
CA ALA A 146 -9.91 1.92 -8.51
C ALA A 146 -10.67 2.48 -7.30
N ARG A 147 -10.26 2.17 -6.07
CA ARG A 147 -11.01 2.50 -4.84
C ARG A 147 -10.19 3.27 -3.80
N LYS A 148 -8.87 3.13 -3.83
CA LYS A 148 -7.98 3.55 -2.75
C LYS A 148 -6.82 4.38 -3.28
N GLU A 149 -6.43 5.35 -2.48
CA GLU A 149 -5.36 6.30 -2.80
C GLU A 149 -4.27 6.33 -1.73
N ASP A 150 -4.52 5.70 -0.60
CA ASP A 150 -3.64 5.67 0.55
C ASP A 150 -2.45 4.70 0.36
N PRO A 151 -1.28 5.02 0.94
CA PRO A 151 -0.99 6.12 1.86
C PRO A 151 -0.71 7.49 1.18
N GLY A 152 -0.97 7.63 -0.12
CA GLY A 152 -0.80 8.91 -0.82
C GLY A 152 0.63 9.16 -1.31
N GLU A 153 0.77 10.10 -2.23
CA GLU A 153 2.04 10.48 -2.86
C GLU A 153 3.03 11.19 -1.94
N ASN A 154 2.57 11.67 -0.78
CA ASN A 154 3.45 12.23 0.24
C ASN A 154 4.06 11.17 1.16
N PHE A 155 3.69 9.89 1.00
CA PHE A 155 4.31 8.81 1.75
C PHE A 155 5.72 8.50 1.18
N PRO A 156 6.79 8.52 2.00
CA PRO A 156 8.16 8.50 1.49
C PRO A 156 8.68 7.08 1.23
N TRP A 157 8.17 6.44 0.16
CA TRP A 157 8.54 5.07 -0.22
C TRP A 157 10.06 4.85 -0.41
N GLU A 158 10.76 5.81 -1.01
CA GLU A 158 12.23 5.76 -1.17
C GLU A 158 12.95 5.62 0.18
N ARG A 159 12.51 6.35 1.21
CA ARG A 159 13.12 6.29 2.55
C ARG A 159 12.91 4.95 3.21
N LEU A 160 11.73 4.33 3.02
CA LEU A 160 11.49 2.97 3.52
C LEU A 160 12.41 1.97 2.83
N ALA A 161 12.56 2.07 1.50
CA ALA A 161 13.41 1.16 0.74
C ALA A 161 14.89 1.28 1.11
N GLN A 162 15.38 2.51 1.38
CA GLN A 162 16.73 2.75 1.89
C GLN A 162 17.00 2.06 3.25
N GLU A 163 15.95 1.84 4.05
CA GLU A 163 15.99 1.11 5.32
C GLU A 163 15.74 -0.40 5.17
N GLY A 164 15.72 -0.90 3.93
CA GLY A 164 15.51 -2.31 3.60
C GLY A 164 14.05 -2.76 3.62
N VAL A 165 13.11 -1.82 3.48
CA VAL A 165 11.66 -2.08 3.49
C VAL A 165 11.04 -1.73 2.14
N GLY A 166 10.54 -2.74 1.44
CA GLY A 166 9.83 -2.56 0.18
C GLY A 166 10.73 -2.55 -1.05
N HIS A 167 10.10 -2.73 -2.21
CA HIS A 167 10.78 -2.77 -3.51
C HIS A 167 10.73 -1.39 -4.16
N TRP A 168 11.89 -0.85 -4.54
CA TRP A 168 11.97 0.49 -5.10
C TRP A 168 13.17 0.63 -6.03
N VAL A 169 13.02 1.48 -7.04
CA VAL A 169 14.10 1.94 -7.92
C VAL A 169 13.95 3.44 -8.12
N PRO A 170 15.04 4.19 -8.39
CA PRO A 170 14.93 5.60 -8.77
C PRO A 170 13.98 5.78 -9.96
N PRO A 171 12.95 6.63 -9.86
CA PRO A 171 12.03 6.85 -10.97
C PRO A 171 12.75 7.47 -12.16
N ALA A 172 12.43 7.00 -13.36
CA ALA A 172 12.92 7.61 -14.58
C ALA A 172 12.44 9.08 -14.67
N PRO A 173 13.26 10.03 -15.17
CA PRO A 173 12.89 11.43 -15.24
C PRO A 173 11.72 11.65 -16.21
N VAL A 174 10.82 12.57 -15.85
CA VAL A 174 9.67 12.97 -16.68
C VAL A 174 10.17 13.70 -17.92
N ARG A 175 9.73 13.26 -19.10
CA ARG A 175 10.09 13.85 -20.39
C ARG A 175 8.86 13.89 -21.29
N ASP A 176 8.80 14.90 -22.15
CA ASP A 176 7.79 14.97 -23.19
C ASP A 176 8.02 13.86 -24.23
N GLY A 177 6.94 13.36 -24.80
CA GLY A 177 7.00 12.29 -25.79
C GLY A 177 5.66 11.61 -25.98
N ARG A 178 5.67 10.49 -26.72
CA ARG A 178 4.51 9.63 -26.87
C ARG A 178 4.13 9.04 -25.50
N PHE A 179 2.84 8.99 -25.24
CA PHE A 179 2.25 8.42 -24.03
C PHE A 179 1.08 7.52 -24.40
N LEU A 180 0.63 6.70 -23.44
CA LEU A 180 -0.64 5.98 -23.52
C LEU A 180 -1.64 6.56 -22.53
N ALA A 181 -2.88 6.78 -22.96
CA ALA A 181 -3.93 7.40 -22.16
C ALA A 181 -5.32 6.90 -22.56
N MET A 182 -6.34 7.34 -21.82
CA MET A 182 -7.75 6.98 -22.02
C MET A 182 -8.16 7.01 -23.50
N GLY A 183 -8.73 5.91 -23.98
CA GLY A 183 -9.22 5.76 -25.35
C GLY A 183 -8.18 5.22 -26.34
N GLU A 184 -6.91 5.13 -25.98
CA GLU A 184 -5.92 4.42 -26.80
C GLU A 184 -6.16 2.91 -26.79
N THR A 185 -5.81 2.26 -27.90
CA THR A 185 -5.99 0.80 -28.08
C THR A 185 -4.81 0.14 -28.81
N GLY A 186 -4.76 -1.19 -28.75
CA GLY A 186 -3.83 -2.03 -29.50
C GLY A 186 -2.62 -2.51 -28.69
N GLN A 187 -1.66 -3.10 -29.41
CA GLN A 187 -0.49 -3.78 -28.82
C GLN A 187 0.32 -2.96 -27.81
N PRO A 188 0.52 -1.63 -27.96
CA PRO A 188 1.22 -0.83 -26.95
C PRO A 188 0.50 -0.83 -25.59
N VAL A 189 -0.84 -0.80 -25.60
CA VAL A 189 -1.66 -0.88 -24.38
C VAL A 189 -1.59 -2.29 -23.80
N GLU A 190 -1.68 -3.32 -24.63
CA GLU A 190 -1.53 -4.72 -24.19
C GLU A 190 -0.18 -4.94 -23.48
N ALA A 191 0.91 -4.39 -24.04
CA ALA A 191 2.24 -4.50 -23.45
C ALA A 191 2.33 -3.80 -22.09
N LEU A 192 1.77 -2.59 -21.95
CA LEU A 192 1.70 -1.89 -20.67
C LEU A 192 0.89 -2.71 -19.63
N GLN A 193 -0.29 -3.20 -20.03
CA GLN A 193 -1.15 -3.99 -19.16
C GLN A 193 -0.45 -5.27 -18.70
N ALA A 194 0.24 -5.95 -19.62
CA ALA A 194 1.03 -7.14 -19.33
C ALA A 194 2.19 -6.86 -18.38
N MET A 195 2.90 -5.74 -18.52
CA MET A 195 3.97 -5.35 -17.60
C MET A 195 3.44 -5.06 -16.19
N LEU A 196 2.33 -4.31 -16.09
CA LEU A 196 1.68 -4.03 -14.81
C LEU A 196 1.18 -5.31 -14.13
N ALA A 197 0.60 -6.23 -14.90
CA ALA A 197 0.17 -7.54 -14.42
C ALA A 197 1.35 -8.42 -13.98
N LEU A 198 2.45 -8.41 -14.74
CA LEU A 198 3.70 -9.10 -14.40
C LEU A 198 4.29 -8.58 -13.10
N TYR A 199 4.24 -7.27 -12.87
CA TYR A 199 4.72 -6.67 -11.63
C TYR A 199 3.86 -7.06 -10.41
N GLY A 200 2.54 -7.13 -10.59
CA GLY A 200 1.63 -7.64 -9.57
C GLY A 200 0.22 -7.06 -9.58
N TYR A 201 -0.05 -5.98 -10.33
CA TYR A 201 -1.37 -5.37 -10.37
C TYR A 201 -2.41 -6.32 -10.98
N ALA A 202 -3.56 -6.43 -10.32
CA ALA A 202 -4.66 -7.23 -10.82
C ALA A 202 -5.43 -6.50 -11.93
N GLN A 203 -4.97 -6.63 -13.18
CA GLN A 203 -5.71 -6.13 -14.34
C GLN A 203 -5.71 -7.11 -15.52
N PRO A 204 -6.77 -7.12 -16.34
CA PRO A 204 -6.79 -7.86 -17.59
C PRO A 204 -5.96 -7.17 -18.68
N VAL A 205 -5.46 -7.97 -19.62
CA VAL A 205 -4.83 -7.48 -20.86
C VAL A 205 -5.91 -7.43 -21.95
N THR A 206 -6.52 -6.26 -22.12
CA THR A 206 -7.64 -6.04 -23.06
C THR A 206 -7.21 -5.29 -24.32
N GLY A 207 -6.04 -4.65 -24.29
CA GLY A 207 -5.58 -3.75 -25.34
C GLY A 207 -6.40 -2.47 -25.44
N GLN A 208 -7.18 -2.12 -24.41
CA GLN A 208 -7.94 -0.88 -24.32
C GLN A 208 -7.51 -0.10 -23.07
N PHE A 209 -7.07 1.13 -23.25
CA PHE A 209 -6.73 1.99 -22.12
C PHE A 209 -8.01 2.63 -21.61
N ASP A 210 -8.64 1.93 -20.66
CA ASP A 210 -9.90 2.30 -20.05
C ASP A 210 -9.72 2.86 -18.62
N ALA A 211 -10.82 3.08 -17.91
CA ALA A 211 -10.79 3.57 -16.53
C ALA A 211 -10.07 2.63 -15.58
N ALA A 212 -10.13 1.31 -15.81
CA ALA A 212 -9.43 0.33 -14.99
C ALA A 212 -7.91 0.44 -15.18
N THR A 213 -7.46 0.50 -16.44
CA THR A 213 -6.04 0.70 -16.78
C THR A 213 -5.53 2.04 -16.24
N GLY A 214 -6.30 3.11 -16.42
CA GLY A 214 -5.96 4.43 -15.90
C GLY A 214 -5.82 4.44 -14.37
N ALA A 215 -6.72 3.79 -13.64
CA ALA A 215 -6.63 3.69 -12.18
C ALA A 215 -5.37 2.94 -11.73
N VAL A 216 -4.98 1.88 -12.42
CA VAL A 216 -3.73 1.14 -12.14
C VAL A 216 -2.51 2.03 -12.40
N VAL A 217 -2.49 2.76 -13.52
CA VAL A 217 -1.39 3.68 -13.85
C VAL A 217 -1.27 4.79 -12.79
N THR A 218 -2.40 5.38 -12.37
CA THR A 218 -2.42 6.40 -11.30
C THR A 218 -1.88 5.84 -9.98
N ALA A 219 -2.31 4.65 -9.56
CA ALA A 219 -1.82 4.01 -8.34
C ALA A 219 -0.31 3.72 -8.42
N PHE A 220 0.16 3.19 -9.55
CA PHE A 220 1.58 2.96 -9.81
C PHE A 220 2.40 4.25 -9.74
N GLN A 221 1.95 5.32 -10.40
CA GLN A 221 2.62 6.63 -10.34
C GLN A 221 2.68 7.13 -8.89
N ARG A 222 1.60 7.02 -8.13
CA ARG A 222 1.54 7.47 -6.74
C ARG A 222 2.59 6.80 -5.84
N HIS A 223 2.84 5.50 -6.03
CA HIS A 223 3.85 4.77 -5.27
C HIS A 223 5.26 5.03 -5.81
N PHE A 224 5.47 4.80 -7.11
CA PHE A 224 6.82 4.66 -7.68
C PHE A 224 7.32 5.90 -8.44
N ARG A 225 6.43 6.81 -8.86
CA ARG A 225 6.77 8.00 -9.65
C ARG A 225 5.89 9.21 -9.28
N PRO A 226 5.98 9.74 -8.05
CA PRO A 226 5.03 10.74 -7.53
C PRO A 226 5.18 12.14 -8.15
N ALA A 227 6.25 12.40 -8.91
CA ALA A 227 6.49 13.69 -9.56
C ALA A 227 5.39 14.10 -10.57
N ARG A 228 4.62 13.14 -11.11
CA ARG A 228 3.43 13.38 -11.94
C ARG A 228 2.49 12.17 -11.86
N ILE A 229 1.28 12.42 -11.36
CA ILE A 229 0.24 11.41 -11.12
C ILE A 229 -1.01 11.82 -11.89
N ASP A 230 -1.03 11.52 -13.18
CA ASP A 230 -2.05 11.96 -14.14
C ASP A 230 -2.80 10.78 -14.79
N GLY A 231 -2.45 9.54 -14.44
CA GLY A 231 -3.02 8.34 -15.06
C GLY A 231 -2.60 8.13 -16.50
N VAL A 232 -1.59 8.86 -16.98
CA VAL A 232 -1.04 8.77 -18.33
C VAL A 232 0.28 8.00 -18.30
N ALA A 233 0.36 6.92 -19.08
CA ALA A 233 1.57 6.12 -19.17
C ALA A 233 2.56 6.73 -20.17
N ASP A 234 3.30 7.73 -19.71
CA ASP A 234 4.44 8.30 -20.43
C ASP A 234 5.71 7.41 -20.35
N SER A 235 6.78 7.84 -21.00
CA SER A 235 8.07 7.14 -21.00
C SER A 235 8.69 6.96 -19.60
N SER A 236 8.44 7.89 -18.66
CA SER A 236 8.91 7.80 -17.28
C SER A 236 8.17 6.71 -16.52
N THR A 237 6.84 6.63 -16.65
CA THR A 237 6.02 5.55 -16.07
C THR A 237 6.48 4.18 -16.59
N ILE A 238 6.60 4.03 -17.91
CA ILE A 238 6.93 2.73 -18.55
C ILE A 238 8.35 2.28 -18.18
N THR A 239 9.32 3.21 -18.20
CA THR A 239 10.71 2.90 -17.85
C THR A 239 10.84 2.51 -16.38
N THR A 240 10.19 3.25 -15.47
CA THR A 240 10.19 2.95 -14.03
C THR A 240 9.59 1.56 -13.77
N LEU A 241 8.48 1.22 -14.43
CA LEU A 241 7.86 -0.11 -14.31
C LEU A 241 8.79 -1.23 -14.82
N ARG A 242 9.42 -1.02 -15.98
CA ARG A 242 10.40 -1.98 -16.53
C ARG A 242 11.55 -2.22 -15.55
N ASP A 243 12.10 -1.16 -14.99
CA ASP A 243 13.26 -1.23 -14.10
C ASP A 243 12.88 -1.91 -12.77
N LEU A 244 11.67 -1.68 -12.26
CA LEU A 244 11.11 -2.42 -11.12
C LEU A 244 10.99 -3.92 -11.41
N ILE A 245 10.44 -4.30 -12.57
CA ILE A 245 10.34 -5.71 -12.99
C ILE A 245 11.73 -6.35 -13.09
N ALA A 246 12.68 -5.65 -13.71
CA ALA A 246 14.06 -6.15 -13.87
C ALA A 246 14.79 -6.30 -12.53
N ALA A 247 14.42 -5.52 -11.52
CA ALA A 247 15.01 -5.56 -10.18
C ALA A 247 14.31 -6.53 -9.22
N GLN A 248 13.23 -7.22 -9.63
CA GLN A 248 12.56 -8.18 -8.75
C GLN A 248 13.54 -9.30 -8.33
N PRO A 249 13.55 -9.71 -7.05
CA PRO A 249 14.38 -10.83 -6.61
C PRO A 249 13.93 -12.11 -7.31
N VAL A 250 14.93 -12.88 -7.79
CA VAL A 250 14.77 -14.18 -8.48
C VAL A 250 14.31 -15.26 -7.50
#